data_AF-A0A089M9C0-F1
#
_entry.id   AF-A0A089M9C0-F1
#
_cell.length_a   1.000
_cell.length_b   1.000
_cell.length_c   1.000
_cell.angle_alpha   90.00
_cell.angle_beta   90.00
_cell.angle_gamma   90.00
#
_symmetry.space_group_name_H-M   'P 1'
#
loop_
_entity.id
_entity.type
_entity.pdbx_description
1 polymer ?
#
loop_
_entity_poly.entity_id
_entity_poly.type
_entity_poly.pdbx_seq_one_letter_code
_entity_poly.pdbx_strand_id
1 'polypeptide(L)'
;MTQVKEWSNQELNRKLAELMGYSVRKSANCYQIIKGPSYGQWQADESYAWADAPDYCNDPAASLEVQTAACKVDGERYIWELAIIQGWVGGKIISRKEGVRIATATPRERAEAAYITMQGERT
;
A
#
# COMPACT_ATOMS: atom_id res chain seq x y z
N MET A 1 5.44 -17.49 -1.06
CA MET A 1 4.32 -16.56 -0.79
C MET A 1 4.82 -15.52 0.18
N THR A 2 4.78 -14.25 -0.20
CA THR A 2 5.18 -13.15 0.68
C THR A 2 4.13 -12.98 1.78
N GLN A 3 4.55 -12.62 2.99
CA GLN A 3 3.66 -12.41 4.15
C GLN A 3 2.50 -11.42 3.87
N VAL A 4 2.69 -10.53 2.90
CA VAL A 4 1.73 -9.49 2.49
C VAL A 4 0.39 -10.06 2.02
N LYS A 5 0.38 -11.21 1.33
CA LYS A 5 -0.85 -11.81 0.79
C LYS A 5 -1.79 -12.33 1.88
N GLU A 6 -1.24 -12.65 3.06
CA GLU A 6 -2.00 -13.15 4.21
C GLU A 6 -2.63 -12.01 5.03
N TRP A 7 -2.20 -10.77 4.84
CA TRP A 7 -2.75 -9.63 5.57
C TRP A 7 -4.12 -9.25 5.05
N SER A 8 -5.00 -8.91 6.00
CA SER A 8 -6.27 -8.26 5.68
C SER A 8 -6.04 -6.93 4.95
N ASN A 9 -7.07 -6.45 4.24
CA ASN A 9 -7.02 -5.13 3.60
C ASN A 9 -6.75 -4.01 4.62
N GLN A 10 -7.32 -4.10 5.82
CA GLN A 10 -7.10 -3.10 6.86
C GLN A 10 -5.64 -3.07 7.34
N GLU A 11 -5.03 -4.24 7.56
CA GLU A 11 -3.62 -4.33 7.97
C GLU A 11 -2.68 -3.78 6.88
N LEU A 12 -2.89 -4.14 5.62
CA LEU A 12 -2.09 -3.62 4.51
C LEU A 12 -2.30 -2.10 4.33
N ASN A 13 -3.55 -1.62 4.42
CA ASN A 13 -3.86 -0.19 4.33
C ASN A 13 -3.16 0.61 5.43
N ARG A 14 -3.19 0.12 6.68
CA ARG A 14 -2.44 0.72 7.79
C ARG A 14 -0.94 0.77 7.48
N LYS A 15 -0.36 -0.36 7.08
CA LYS A 15 1.08 -0.48 6.82
C LYS A 15 1.55 0.44 5.69
N LEU A 16 0.75 0.57 4.64
CA LEU A 16 0.99 1.54 3.57
C LEU A 16 0.82 2.98 4.05
N ALA A 17 -0.19 3.27 4.85
CA ALA A 17 -0.38 4.59 5.43
C ALA A 17 0.83 5.01 6.28
N GLU A 18 1.36 4.11 7.11
CA GLU A 18 2.60 4.34 7.87
C GLU A 18 3.78 4.71 6.94
N LEU A 19 3.94 4.04 5.79
CA LEU A 19 4.96 4.36 4.79
C LEU A 19 4.70 5.70 4.07
N MET A 20 3.42 6.06 3.89
CA MET A 20 2.99 7.31 3.26
C MET A 20 3.00 8.51 4.22
N GLY A 21 3.59 8.34 5.41
CA GLY A 21 3.79 9.40 6.40
C GLY A 21 2.61 9.63 7.35
N TYR A 22 1.63 8.73 7.38
CA TYR A 22 0.58 8.77 8.39
C TYR A 22 1.10 8.20 9.72
N SER A 23 0.62 8.76 10.82
CA SER A 23 0.86 8.23 12.17
C SER A 23 -0.38 8.45 13.05
N VAL A 24 -0.37 7.89 14.26
CA VAL A 24 -1.45 8.13 15.23
C VAL A 24 -0.97 9.08 16.31
N ARG A 25 -1.77 10.12 16.56
CA ARG A 25 -1.64 11.01 17.71
C ARG A 25 -2.56 10.53 18.83
N LYS A 26 -2.03 10.39 20.04
CA LYS A 26 -2.80 10.08 21.25
C LYS A 26 -2.98 11.34 22.10
N SER A 27 -4.18 11.54 22.65
CA SER A 27 -4.48 12.59 23.63
C SER A 27 -5.49 12.06 24.65
N ALA A 28 -5.16 12.16 25.95
CA ALA A 28 -5.91 11.55 27.04
C ALA A 28 -6.28 10.07 26.74
N ASN A 29 -7.54 9.83 26.38
CA ASN A 29 -8.09 8.50 26.06
C ASN A 29 -8.59 8.40 24.60
N CYS A 30 -8.09 9.24 23.71
CA CYS A 30 -8.48 9.27 22.31
C CYS A 30 -7.26 9.18 21.38
N TYR A 31 -7.50 8.67 20.17
CA TYR A 31 -6.54 8.44 19.11
C TYR A 31 -7.02 9.13 17.84
N GLN A 32 -6.12 9.74 17.08
CA GLN A 32 -6.44 10.36 15.80
C GLN A 32 -5.33 10.02 14.81
N ILE A 33 -5.70 9.51 13.64
CA ILE A 33 -4.75 9.40 12.53
C ILE A 33 -4.41 10.80 12.01
N ILE A 34 -3.13 11.06 11.81
CA ILE A 34 -2.61 12.35 11.35
C ILE A 34 -1.68 12.16 10.16
N LYS A 35 -1.71 13.14 9.25
CA LYS A 35 -0.70 13.38 8.23
C LYS A 35 -0.46 14.88 8.18
N GLY A 36 0.69 15.33 8.68
CA GLY A 36 0.87 16.74 9.03
C GLY A 36 0.07 17.12 10.30
N PRO A 37 -0.61 18.29 10.33
CA PRO A 37 -1.23 18.80 11.57
C PRO A 37 -2.50 18.03 12.03
N SER A 38 -3.27 17.48 11.09
CA SER A 38 -4.51 16.72 11.33
C SER A 38 -4.95 15.95 10.08
N TYR A 39 -5.69 14.85 10.25
CA TYR A 39 -6.31 14.15 9.12
C TYR A 39 -7.67 13.53 9.50
N GLY A 40 -7.69 12.49 10.34
CA GLY A 40 -8.92 11.76 10.70
C GLY A 40 -9.65 12.37 11.90
N GLN A 41 -10.67 11.67 12.39
CA GLN A 41 -11.39 12.07 13.59
C GLN A 41 -10.71 11.55 14.86
N TRP A 42 -11.03 12.14 16.01
CA TRP A 42 -10.68 11.56 17.30
C TRP A 42 -11.56 10.36 17.57
N GLN A 43 -10.94 9.22 17.87
CA GLN A 43 -11.57 7.93 18.13
C GLN A 43 -11.19 7.45 19.52
N ALA A 44 -12.06 6.66 20.15
CA ALA A 44 -11.78 6.08 21.47
C ALA A 44 -10.75 4.94 21.42
N ASP A 45 -10.54 4.33 20.25
CA ASP A 45 -9.62 3.21 20.04
C ASP A 45 -8.67 3.49 18.85
N GLU A 46 -7.43 3.02 18.95
CA GLU A 46 -6.43 3.18 17.89
C GLU A 46 -6.85 2.47 16.59
N SER A 47 -7.45 1.29 16.68
CA SER A 47 -7.91 0.54 15.52
C SER A 47 -9.00 1.28 14.74
N TYR A 48 -9.90 1.98 15.46
CA TYR A 48 -10.89 2.85 14.84
C TYR A 48 -10.25 4.10 14.23
N ALA A 49 -9.20 4.65 14.82
CA ALA A 49 -8.46 5.76 14.19
C ALA A 49 -7.81 5.33 12.86
N TRP A 50 -7.32 4.09 12.78
CA TRP A 50 -6.79 3.54 11.52
C TRP A 50 -7.86 3.22 10.48
N ALA A 51 -9.13 3.13 10.85
CA ALA A 51 -10.22 2.98 9.88
C ALA A 51 -10.38 4.23 8.99
N ASP A 52 -9.91 5.39 9.45
CA ASP A 52 -9.89 6.63 8.65
C ASP A 52 -8.70 6.66 7.66
N ALA A 53 -7.78 5.69 7.68
CA ALA A 53 -6.68 5.64 6.71
C ALA A 53 -7.21 5.46 5.28
N PRO A 54 -6.50 5.97 4.25
CA PRO A 54 -6.93 5.77 2.87
C PRO A 54 -7.05 4.29 2.52
N ASP A 55 -8.11 3.94 1.78
CA ASP A 55 -8.40 2.55 1.41
C ASP A 55 -7.64 2.14 0.14
N TYR A 56 -6.32 1.96 0.26
CA TYR A 56 -5.47 1.58 -0.87
C TYR A 56 -5.84 0.24 -1.50
N CYS A 57 -6.44 -0.67 -0.74
CA CYS A 57 -6.78 -2.02 -1.22
C CYS A 57 -8.09 -2.09 -2.01
N ASN A 58 -9.02 -1.13 -1.85
CA ASN A 58 -10.31 -1.16 -2.54
C ASN A 58 -10.62 0.11 -3.34
N ASP A 59 -10.03 1.27 -3.01
CA ASP A 59 -10.22 2.51 -3.78
C ASP A 59 -9.17 2.63 -4.90
N PRO A 60 -9.58 2.62 -6.18
CA PRO A 60 -8.67 2.81 -7.30
C PRO A 60 -7.86 4.10 -7.23
N ALA A 61 -8.43 5.20 -6.73
CA ALA A 61 -7.73 6.48 -6.67
C ALA A 61 -6.62 6.45 -5.62
N ALA A 62 -6.93 6.05 -4.38
CA ALA A 62 -5.92 5.86 -3.34
C ALA A 62 -4.82 4.87 -3.78
N SER A 63 -5.18 3.76 -4.44
CA SER A 63 -4.20 2.78 -4.92
C SER A 63 -3.20 3.36 -5.93
N LEU A 64 -3.61 4.35 -6.74
CA LEU A 64 -2.71 5.06 -7.65
C LEU A 64 -1.72 5.95 -6.91
N GLU A 65 -2.09 6.51 -5.75
CA GLU A 65 -1.20 7.32 -4.94
C GLU A 65 -0.04 6.48 -4.37
N VAL A 66 -0.33 5.29 -3.83
CA VAL A 66 0.72 4.38 -3.32
C VAL A 66 1.54 3.75 -4.43
N GLN A 67 0.93 3.45 -5.59
CA GLN A 67 1.68 3.08 -6.79
C GLN A 67 2.67 4.20 -7.18
N THR A 68 2.19 5.44 -7.24
CA THR A 68 3.04 6.60 -7.60
C THR A 68 4.18 6.77 -6.61
N ALA A 69 3.93 6.59 -5.31
CA ALA A 69 4.97 6.64 -4.29
C ALA A 69 5.99 5.50 -4.47
N ALA A 70 5.54 4.26 -4.67
CA ALA A 70 6.42 3.13 -4.90
C ALA A 70 7.25 3.29 -6.19
N CYS A 71 6.68 3.82 -7.27
CA CYS A 71 7.43 4.08 -8.50
C CYS A 71 8.49 5.18 -8.35
N LYS A 72 8.31 6.12 -7.42
CA LYS A 72 9.33 7.14 -7.09
C LYS A 72 10.49 6.59 -6.29
N VAL A 73 10.22 5.55 -5.48
CA VAL A 73 11.21 4.77 -4.73
C VAL A 73 11.98 3.89 -5.71
N ASP A 74 11.31 2.93 -6.35
CA ASP A 74 11.89 2.05 -7.36
C ASP A 74 10.82 1.56 -8.34
N GLY A 75 10.73 2.23 -9.49
CA GLY A 75 9.77 1.92 -10.54
C GLY A 75 9.99 0.56 -11.21
N GLU A 76 11.24 0.13 -11.37
CA GLU A 76 11.54 -1.17 -11.99
C GLU A 76 11.12 -2.30 -11.05
N ARG A 77 11.53 -2.22 -9.78
CA ARG A 77 11.12 -3.19 -8.76
C ARG A 77 9.61 -3.23 -8.60
N TYR A 78 8.92 -2.09 -8.58
CA TYR A 78 7.46 -2.07 -8.49
C TYR A 78 6.79 -2.90 -9.59
N ILE A 79 7.22 -2.72 -10.84
CA ILE A 79 6.67 -3.47 -11.98
C ILE A 79 6.97 -4.96 -11.86
N TRP A 80 8.18 -5.33 -11.39
CA TRP A 80 8.53 -6.73 -11.14
C TRP A 80 7.66 -7.36 -10.05
N GLU A 81 7.50 -6.70 -8.90
CA GLU A 81 6.68 -7.21 -7.79
C GLU A 81 5.21 -7.36 -8.21
N LEU A 82 4.68 -6.38 -8.95
CA LEU A 82 3.30 -6.44 -9.45
C LEU A 82 3.10 -7.61 -10.41
N ALA A 83 4.05 -7.86 -11.31
CA ALA A 83 4.02 -9.02 -12.20
C ALA A 83 4.02 -10.34 -11.41
N ILE A 84 4.89 -10.44 -10.39
CA ILE A 84 5.00 -11.64 -9.52
C ILE A 84 3.72 -11.89 -8.73
N ILE A 85 3.10 -10.84 -8.18
CA ILE A 85 1.80 -10.94 -7.47
C ILE A 85 0.72 -11.48 -8.40
N GLN A 86 0.74 -11.05 -9.66
CA GLN A 86 -0.13 -11.58 -10.71
C GLN A 86 0.30 -12.99 -11.18
N GLY A 87 1.28 -13.64 -10.57
CA GLY A 87 1.68 -15.01 -10.88
C GLY A 87 2.59 -15.14 -12.10
N TRP A 88 3.30 -14.07 -12.47
CA TRP A 88 4.42 -14.18 -13.39
C TRP A 88 5.59 -14.92 -12.71
N VAL A 89 6.21 -15.86 -13.42
CA VAL A 89 7.15 -16.85 -12.85
C VAL A 89 8.62 -16.59 -13.18
N GLY A 90 8.97 -15.38 -13.62
CA GLY A 90 10.34 -15.01 -13.92
C GLY A 90 10.72 -15.08 -15.40
N GLY A 91 11.67 -14.23 -15.79
CA GLY A 91 12.13 -14.02 -17.17
C GLY A 91 12.80 -12.66 -17.31
N LYS A 92 13.55 -12.42 -18.39
CA LYS A 92 14.20 -11.10 -18.61
C LYS A 92 13.25 -10.04 -19.18
N ILE A 93 12.11 -10.45 -19.73
CA ILE A 93 11.21 -9.59 -20.50
C ILE A 93 9.77 -9.87 -20.09
N ILE A 94 9.01 -8.82 -19.82
CA ILE A 94 7.56 -8.84 -19.63
C ILE A 94 6.92 -8.86 -21.03
N SER A 95 6.16 -9.92 -21.35
CA SER A 95 5.45 -10.00 -22.63
C SER A 95 4.25 -9.03 -22.66
N ARG A 96 3.70 -8.76 -23.85
CA ARG A 96 2.50 -7.93 -24.01
C ARG A 96 1.32 -8.43 -23.17
N LYS A 97 1.18 -9.75 -22.99
CA LYS A 97 0.11 -10.34 -22.20
C LYS A 97 0.23 -9.92 -20.72
N GLU A 98 1.40 -10.06 -20.12
CA GLU A 98 1.63 -9.62 -18.74
C GLU A 98 1.66 -8.09 -18.62
N GLY A 99 2.06 -7.35 -19.66
CA GLY A 99 1.88 -5.90 -19.73
C GLY A 99 0.41 -5.46 -19.60
N VAL A 100 -0.52 -6.15 -20.27
CA VAL A 100 -1.96 -5.90 -20.10
C VAL A 100 -2.41 -6.20 -18.67
N ARG A 101 -1.94 -7.29 -18.08
CA ARG A 101 -2.31 -7.66 -16.69
C ARG A 101 -1.84 -6.61 -15.68
N ILE A 102 -0.62 -6.12 -15.85
CA ILE A 102 -0.05 -5.04 -15.03
C ILE A 102 -0.90 -3.77 -15.17
N ALA A 103 -1.28 -3.40 -16.40
CA ALA A 103 -2.11 -2.23 -16.66
C ALA A 103 -3.53 -2.34 -16.06
N THR A 104 -4.04 -3.56 -15.90
CA THR A 104 -5.37 -3.83 -15.32
C THR A 104 -5.30 -4.33 -13.87
N ALA A 105 -4.19 -4.08 -13.16
CA ALA A 105 -4.02 -4.54 -11.79
C ALA A 105 -5.10 -3.98 -10.85
N THR A 106 -5.61 -4.85 -9.98
CA THR A 106 -6.59 -4.45 -8.97
C THR A 106 -5.96 -3.48 -7.95
N PRO A 107 -6.77 -2.67 -7.23
CA PRO A 107 -6.24 -1.82 -6.17
C PRO A 107 -5.42 -2.60 -5.13
N ARG A 108 -5.90 -3.79 -4.71
CA ARG A 108 -5.18 -4.69 -3.81
C ARG A 108 -3.83 -5.13 -4.38
N GLU A 109 -3.76 -5.61 -5.62
CA GLU A 109 -2.48 -6.02 -6.23
C GLU A 109 -1.47 -4.85 -6.28
N ARG A 110 -1.94 -3.64 -6.60
CA ARG A 110 -1.10 -2.43 -6.58
C ARG A 110 -0.61 -2.09 -5.18
N ALA A 111 -1.46 -2.22 -4.18
CA ALA A 111 -1.13 -1.99 -2.77
C ALA A 111 -0.07 -2.98 -2.27
N GLU A 112 -0.20 -4.27 -2.60
CA GLU A 112 0.78 -5.30 -2.23
C GLU A 112 2.16 -5.02 -2.87
N ALA A 113 2.18 -4.75 -4.18
CA ALA A 113 3.41 -4.43 -4.90
C ALA A 113 4.07 -3.16 -4.35
N ALA A 114 3.27 -2.14 -4.03
CA ALA A 114 3.76 -0.88 -3.47
C ALA A 114 4.41 -1.11 -2.09
N TYR A 115 3.79 -1.90 -1.22
CA TYR A 115 4.34 -2.20 0.10
C TYR A 115 5.69 -2.93 0.01
N ILE A 116 5.78 -3.97 -0.81
CA ILE A 116 7.02 -4.76 -0.97
C ILE A 116 8.16 -3.86 -1.50
N THR A 117 7.85 -3.00 -2.47
CA THR A 117 8.80 -2.06 -3.05
C THR A 117 9.32 -1.08 -2.01
N MET A 118 8.41 -0.41 -1.28
CA MET A 118 8.77 0.64 -0.33
C MET A 118 9.40 0.11 0.98
N GLN A 119 9.13 -1.13 1.39
CA GLN A 119 9.81 -1.75 2.54
C GLN A 119 11.28 -2.06 2.24
N GLY A 120 11.59 -2.39 0.99
CA GLY A 120 12.92 -2.80 0.57
C GLY A 120 14.02 -1.73 0.66
N GLU A 121 13.66 -0.46 0.89
CA GLU A 121 14.61 0.64 1.09
C GLU A 121 14.88 0.98 2.57
N ARG A 122 14.25 0.28 3.52
CA ARG A 122 14.43 0.54 4.96
C ARG A 122 15.55 -0.26 5.64
N THR A 123 16.40 -0.95 4.88
CA THR A 123 17.60 -1.68 5.36
C THR A 123 18.87 -1.00 4.88
#